data_AF-A0A9P4M379-F1
#
_entry.id   AF-A0A9P4M379-F1
#
_cell.length_a   1.000
_cell.length_b   1.000
_cell.length_c   1.000
_cell.angle_alpha   90.00
_cell.angle_beta   90.00
_cell.angle_gamma   90.00
#
_symmetry.space_group_name_H-M   'P 1'
#
loop_
_entity.id
_entity.type
_entity.pdbx_description
1 polymer ?
#
loop_
_entity_poly.entity_id
_entity_poly.type
_entity_poly.pdbx_seq_one_letter_code
_entity_poly.pdbx_strand_id
1 'polypeptide(L)'
;MDPPPYSGVDMKELEKEPKPDYTEYPEEAHANQGMIAESSSSMSPKGPKLADLFVDSSKPLAPNRVFWVPWFTLFGKTIEVFDMTAHMQGHWQGAVNKEYRELCKAMYEKYKTSEQPCYVTQARDTLRHHYRFCNASGDELVEWDHGWHSLRDVHLMFPKDSKHSSHQVDVIKANKVFTRDRVFTVNGTMFSVEMDHTWRNNQFTLYKIVGNQKVVVGRYGMKFGGAWFVGGTFALDSTQVDEPIAILACLIIIKQNKQRAAERSGGGGGGGGGGA
;
A
#
# COMPACT_ATOMS: atom_id res chain seq x y z
N MET A 1 -2.08 42.67 7.66
CA MET A 1 -1.65 41.27 7.87
C MET A 1 -2.75 40.61 8.66
N ASP A 2 -3.59 39.84 7.98
CA ASP A 2 -4.68 39.13 8.64
C ASP A 2 -4.12 37.89 9.36
N PRO A 3 -4.61 37.57 10.57
CA PRO A 3 -4.15 36.39 11.30
C PRO A 3 -4.53 35.10 10.56
N PRO A 4 -3.71 34.03 10.67
CA PRO A 4 -4.00 32.76 10.02
C PRO A 4 -5.32 32.15 10.52
N PRO A 5 -6.12 31.50 9.67
CA PRO A 5 -7.50 31.08 9.94
C PRO A 5 -7.65 29.86 10.88
N TYR A 6 -6.69 29.61 11.77
CA TYR A 6 -6.68 28.44 12.67
C TYR A 6 -6.51 28.83 14.15
N SER A 7 -7.27 29.81 14.62
CA SER A 7 -7.32 30.17 16.05
C SER A 7 -8.57 29.67 16.79
N GLY A 8 -9.34 28.72 16.21
CA GLY A 8 -10.69 28.40 16.70
C GLY A 8 -11.06 26.92 16.84
N VAL A 9 -10.16 25.96 16.61
CA VAL A 9 -10.46 24.55 16.89
C VAL A 9 -9.95 24.20 18.29
N ASP A 10 -10.86 24.10 19.25
CA ASP A 10 -10.54 23.63 20.60
C ASP A 10 -10.21 22.13 20.55
N MET A 11 -8.92 21.81 20.58
CA MET A 11 -8.40 20.44 20.58
C MET A 11 -8.88 19.62 21.79
N LYS A 12 -9.47 20.25 22.82
CA LYS A 12 -10.00 19.54 24.01
C LYS A 12 -11.35 18.87 23.76
N GLU A 13 -12.06 19.21 22.68
CA GLU A 13 -13.39 18.64 22.41
C GLU A 13 -13.34 17.29 21.70
N LEU A 14 -12.19 16.93 21.10
CA LEU A 14 -11.94 15.64 20.44
C LEU A 14 -11.54 14.49 21.39
N GLU A 15 -11.45 14.74 22.70
CA GLU A 15 -11.04 13.74 23.70
C GLU A 15 -12.21 13.04 24.43
N LYS A 16 -13.47 13.36 24.12
CA LYS A 16 -14.63 12.80 24.82
C LYS A 16 -15.25 11.52 24.23
N GLU A 17 -14.71 10.99 23.12
CA GLU A 17 -15.21 9.72 22.60
C GLU A 17 -14.66 8.53 23.40
N PRO A 18 -15.51 7.55 23.77
CA PRO A 18 -15.05 6.35 24.47
C PRO A 18 -14.05 5.60 23.59
N LYS A 19 -12.82 5.46 24.09
CA LYS A 19 -11.78 4.66 23.42
C LYS A 19 -12.29 3.22 23.35
N PRO A 20 -12.40 2.60 22.16
CA PRO A 20 -12.63 1.17 22.08
C PRO A 20 -11.46 0.46 22.78
N ASP A 21 -11.80 -0.37 23.77
CA ASP A 21 -10.85 -1.22 24.48
C ASP A 21 -10.39 -2.32 23.52
N TYR A 22 -9.12 -2.28 23.15
CA TYR A 22 -8.46 -3.29 22.32
C TYR A 22 -7.29 -3.93 23.06
N THR A 23 -7.35 -3.95 24.40
CA THR A 23 -6.50 -4.86 25.16
C THR A 23 -7.04 -6.28 25.01
N GLU A 24 -6.12 -7.25 24.88
CA GLU A 24 -6.40 -8.70 24.80
C GLU A 24 -6.75 -9.25 23.41
N TYR A 25 -5.71 -9.44 22.59
CA TYR A 25 -5.61 -10.67 21.81
C TYR A 25 -4.52 -11.54 22.47
N PRO A 26 -4.84 -12.77 22.90
CA PRO A 26 -3.88 -13.64 23.57
C PRO A 26 -2.73 -14.05 22.63
N GLU A 27 -1.52 -14.06 23.19
CA GLU A 27 -0.27 -14.48 22.58
C GLU A 27 -0.25 -16.03 22.45
N GLU A 28 -0.88 -16.59 21.43
CA GLU A 28 -0.76 -18.03 21.15
C GLU A 28 0.33 -18.30 20.10
N ALA A 29 1.51 -18.67 20.61
CA ALA A 29 2.64 -19.15 19.82
C ALA A 29 2.44 -20.64 19.45
N HIS A 30 2.03 -20.92 18.22
CA HIS A 30 2.11 -22.27 17.65
C HIS A 30 3.24 -22.36 16.62
N ALA A 31 4.37 -22.92 17.07
CA ALA A 31 5.42 -23.43 16.19
C ALA A 31 4.96 -24.75 15.57
N ASN A 32 4.85 -24.80 14.24
CA ASN A 32 4.62 -26.06 13.52
C ASN A 32 5.64 -26.17 12.38
N GLN A 33 6.74 -26.89 12.66
CA GLN A 33 7.78 -27.24 11.68
C GLN A 33 7.35 -28.53 10.96
N GLY A 34 6.74 -28.39 9.78
CA GLY A 34 6.52 -29.49 8.85
C GLY A 34 7.65 -29.57 7.82
N MET A 35 8.40 -30.68 7.85
CA MET A 35 9.43 -31.02 6.86
C MET A 35 8.83 -31.17 5.46
N ILE A 36 9.43 -30.52 4.45
CA ILE A 36 9.19 -30.80 3.03
C ILE A 36 10.54 -31.18 2.42
N ALA A 37 10.60 -32.38 1.84
CA ALA A 37 11.77 -32.91 1.15
C ALA A 37 12.06 -32.13 -0.14
N GLU A 38 13.30 -31.67 -0.29
CA GLU A 38 13.78 -30.93 -1.46
C GLU A 38 14.14 -31.89 -2.61
N SER A 39 13.49 -31.74 -3.77
CA SER A 39 13.94 -32.34 -5.01
C SER A 39 15.09 -31.52 -5.62
N SER A 40 16.13 -32.21 -6.05
CA SER A 40 17.37 -31.65 -6.60
C SER A 40 17.12 -30.98 -7.96
N SER A 41 16.96 -29.66 -7.94
CA SER A 41 16.92 -28.80 -9.13
C SER A 41 18.23 -28.03 -9.27
N SER A 42 18.71 -27.93 -10.51
CA SER A 42 20.03 -27.39 -10.89
C SER A 42 20.33 -26.04 -10.21
N MET A 43 21.48 -25.98 -9.53
CA MET A 43 21.96 -24.78 -8.83
C MET A 43 22.38 -23.70 -9.83
N SER A 44 21.42 -22.88 -10.28
CA SER A 44 21.75 -21.50 -10.62
C SER A 44 22.29 -20.82 -9.35
N PRO A 45 23.36 -20.01 -9.43
CA PRO A 45 23.89 -19.30 -8.27
C PRO A 45 22.75 -18.54 -7.59
N LYS A 46 22.42 -18.93 -6.36
CA LYS A 46 21.38 -18.28 -5.57
C LYS A 46 21.86 -16.85 -5.32
N GLY A 47 21.26 -15.88 -6.00
CA GLY A 47 21.47 -14.47 -5.70
C GLY A 47 21.21 -14.19 -4.22
N PRO A 48 21.75 -13.09 -3.66
CA PRO A 48 21.53 -12.73 -2.26
C PRO A 48 20.03 -12.72 -1.95
N LYS A 49 19.64 -13.28 -0.80
CA LYS A 49 18.23 -13.24 -0.40
C LYS A 49 17.87 -11.79 -0.09
N LEU A 50 16.66 -11.39 -0.47
CA LEU A 50 16.19 -10.03 -0.25
C LEU A 50 16.28 -9.58 1.23
N ALA A 51 16.09 -10.52 2.16
CA ALA A 51 16.22 -10.27 3.61
C ALA A 51 17.65 -9.92 4.04
N ASP A 52 18.67 -10.32 3.28
CA ASP A 52 20.09 -10.11 3.59
C ASP A 52 20.61 -8.76 3.06
N LEU A 53 19.80 -8.04 2.27
CA LEU A 53 20.19 -6.76 1.69
C LEU A 53 20.08 -5.63 2.72
N PHE A 54 21.12 -4.80 2.79
CA PHE A 54 21.18 -3.66 3.71
C PHE A 54 20.45 -2.44 3.15
N VAL A 55 19.79 -1.68 4.02
CA VAL A 55 19.20 -0.39 3.66
C VAL A 55 20.31 0.65 3.56
N ASP A 56 20.42 1.31 2.41
CA ASP A 56 21.39 2.37 2.19
C ASP A 56 21.00 3.62 2.98
N SER A 57 21.56 3.73 4.19
CA SER A 57 21.30 4.84 5.10
C SER A 57 21.88 6.18 4.61
N SER A 58 22.75 6.17 3.59
CA SER A 58 23.28 7.40 2.97
C SER A 58 22.26 8.09 2.06
N LYS A 59 21.19 7.38 1.67
CA LYS A 59 20.11 7.89 0.81
C LYS A 59 18.78 7.83 1.54
N PRO A 60 18.54 8.76 2.50
CA PRO A 60 17.25 8.85 3.15
C PRO A 60 16.16 9.18 2.12
N LEU A 61 14.92 8.78 2.42
CA LEU A 61 13.78 9.14 1.59
C LEU A 61 13.64 10.67 1.50
N ALA A 62 13.74 11.19 0.28
CA ALA A 62 13.54 12.60 -0.05
C ALA A 62 12.25 12.72 -0.90
N PRO A 63 11.06 12.66 -0.26
CA PRO A 63 9.83 12.62 -1.03
C PRO A 63 9.60 13.97 -1.70
N ASN A 64 9.41 13.92 -3.01
CA ASN A 64 9.04 15.06 -3.84
C ASN A 64 7.58 14.98 -4.28
N ARG A 65 6.88 13.89 -3.94
CA ARG A 65 5.45 13.69 -4.19
C ARG A 65 4.75 13.14 -2.96
N VAL A 66 3.54 13.61 -2.71
CA VAL A 66 2.71 13.19 -1.57
C VAL A 66 1.31 12.90 -2.07
N PHE A 67 0.85 11.67 -1.92
CA PHE A 67 -0.48 11.26 -2.34
C PHE A 67 -1.36 10.95 -1.14
N TRP A 68 -2.65 11.25 -1.28
CA TRP A 68 -3.68 10.75 -0.41
C TRP A 68 -4.47 9.65 -1.12
N VAL A 69 -4.58 8.50 -0.47
CA VAL A 69 -5.38 7.36 -0.91
C VAL A 69 -6.58 7.26 0.02
N PRO A 70 -7.78 7.72 -0.39
CA PRO A 70 -9.00 7.54 0.38
C PRO A 70 -9.25 6.08 0.69
N TRP A 71 -10.00 5.82 1.76
CA TRP A 71 -10.41 4.46 2.05
C TRP A 71 -11.30 3.89 0.95
N PHE A 72 -11.03 2.65 0.54
CA PHE A 72 -11.85 1.89 -0.39
C PHE A 72 -12.15 0.49 0.17
N THR A 73 -13.27 -0.11 -0.23
CA THR A 73 -13.63 -1.49 0.16
C THR A 73 -12.87 -2.51 -0.70
N LEU A 74 -12.76 -3.76 -0.23
CA LEU A 74 -12.15 -4.85 -1.03
C LEU A 74 -12.80 -4.98 -2.41
N PHE A 75 -14.11 -4.76 -2.46
CA PHE A 75 -14.92 -4.79 -3.67
C PHE A 75 -15.18 -3.37 -4.19
N GLY A 76 -14.34 -2.37 -3.92
CA GLY A 76 -14.53 -1.03 -4.48
C GLY A 76 -14.56 -1.08 -6.01
N LYS A 77 -15.56 -0.42 -6.62
CA LYS A 77 -15.63 -0.27 -8.09
C LYS A 77 -14.62 0.75 -8.58
N THR A 78 -14.39 1.78 -7.77
CA THR A 78 -13.49 2.89 -8.08
C THR A 78 -12.56 3.12 -6.91
N ILE A 79 -11.29 3.36 -7.19
CA ILE A 79 -10.29 3.80 -6.21
C ILE A 79 -9.66 5.07 -6.77
N GLU A 80 -9.74 6.16 -6.03
CA GLU A 80 -9.22 7.46 -6.41
C GLU A 80 -7.92 7.75 -5.66
N VAL A 81 -7.02 8.50 -6.27
CA VAL A 81 -5.78 8.95 -5.63
C VAL A 81 -5.63 10.45 -5.88
N PHE A 82 -5.35 11.21 -4.83
CA PHE A 82 -5.24 12.67 -4.88
C PHE A 82 -3.79 13.10 -4.65
N ASP A 83 -3.29 14.02 -5.48
CA ASP A 83 -1.94 14.59 -5.33
C ASP A 83 -1.98 15.75 -4.32
N MET A 84 -1.45 15.53 -3.12
CA MET A 84 -1.38 16.51 -2.05
C MET A 84 -0.04 17.25 -2.01
N THR A 85 0.83 17.05 -3.02
CA THR A 85 2.21 17.56 -3.00
C THR A 85 2.27 19.06 -2.77
N ALA A 86 1.47 19.84 -3.50
CA ALA A 86 1.46 21.30 -3.39
C ALA A 86 1.06 21.79 -1.99
N HIS A 87 0.20 21.05 -1.29
CA HIS A 87 -0.33 21.41 0.03
C HIS A 87 0.54 20.92 1.19
N MET A 88 1.52 20.06 0.91
CA MET A 88 2.36 19.39 1.90
C MET A 88 3.83 19.85 1.85
N GLN A 89 4.16 20.82 0.99
CA GLN A 89 5.52 21.35 0.86
C GLN A 89 6.05 21.89 2.20
N GLY A 90 7.28 21.52 2.57
CA GLY A 90 7.94 21.99 3.80
C GLY A 90 7.57 21.23 5.09
N HIS A 91 6.65 20.26 5.05
CA HIS A 91 6.17 19.56 6.24
C HIS A 91 6.74 18.14 6.44
N TRP A 92 7.72 17.71 5.64
CA TRP A 92 8.28 16.35 5.74
C TRP A 92 9.27 16.21 6.90
N GLN A 93 9.09 15.17 7.72
CA GLN A 93 9.93 14.87 8.89
C GLN A 93 10.62 13.49 8.79
N GLY A 94 10.91 13.01 7.57
CA GLY A 94 11.59 11.72 7.35
C GLY A 94 10.70 10.49 7.48
N ALA A 95 9.61 10.53 8.26
CA ALA A 95 8.66 9.42 8.40
C ALA A 95 7.20 9.88 8.20
N VAL A 96 6.36 8.99 7.69
CA VAL A 96 4.90 9.17 7.63
C VAL A 96 4.31 8.91 9.02
N ASN A 97 4.66 9.77 9.97
CA ASN A 97 4.24 9.69 11.36
C ASN A 97 2.76 10.09 11.53
N LYS A 98 2.24 10.05 12.77
CA LYS A 98 0.83 10.37 13.03
C LYS A 98 0.49 11.81 12.63
N GLU A 99 1.32 12.77 13.03
CA GLU A 99 1.12 14.21 12.78
C GLU A 99 1.07 14.51 11.27
N TYR A 100 2.02 13.95 10.51
CA TYR A 100 2.09 14.12 9.06
C TYR A 100 0.84 13.54 8.36
N ARG A 101 0.34 12.39 8.82
CA ARG A 101 -0.90 11.80 8.28
C ARG A 101 -2.13 12.63 8.62
N GLU A 102 -2.21 13.19 9.81
CA GLU A 102 -3.32 14.04 10.23
C GLU A 102 -3.33 15.36 9.45
N LEU A 103 -2.16 15.95 9.20
CA LEU A 103 -2.01 17.11 8.33
C LEU A 103 -2.43 16.80 6.89
N CYS A 104 -1.92 15.71 6.30
CA CYS A 104 -2.28 15.29 4.95
C CYS A 104 -3.78 15.03 4.79
N LYS A 105 -4.39 14.38 5.79
CA LYS A 105 -5.85 14.21 5.87
C LYS A 105 -6.57 15.56 5.87
N ALA A 106 -6.13 16.50 6.71
CA ALA A 106 -6.77 17.81 6.82
C ALA A 106 -6.72 18.57 5.47
N MET A 107 -5.60 18.48 4.75
CA MET A 107 -5.47 19.05 3.41
C MET A 107 -6.39 18.36 2.41
N TYR A 108 -6.44 17.02 2.41
CA TYR A 108 -7.37 16.28 1.57
C TYR A 108 -8.83 16.69 1.83
N GLU A 109 -9.28 16.70 3.09
CA GLU A 109 -10.66 17.07 3.42
C GLU A 109 -11.01 18.50 2.98
N LYS A 110 -10.04 19.41 3.05
CA LYS A 110 -10.20 20.80 2.61
C LYS A 110 -10.33 20.93 1.09
N TYR A 111 -9.60 20.14 0.31
CA TYR A 111 -9.47 20.34 -1.14
C TYR A 111 -10.13 19.25 -2.01
N LYS A 112 -10.64 18.16 -1.43
CA LYS A 112 -11.24 17.03 -2.19
C LYS A 112 -12.42 17.41 -3.09
N THR A 113 -13.08 18.53 -2.84
CA THR A 113 -14.19 19.02 -3.68
C THR A 113 -13.74 19.89 -4.83
N SER A 114 -12.58 20.55 -4.69
CA SER A 114 -12.00 21.43 -5.70
C SER A 114 -10.96 20.73 -6.57
N GLU A 115 -10.36 19.65 -6.08
CA GLU A 115 -9.32 18.91 -6.80
C GLU A 115 -9.86 17.61 -7.40
N GLN A 116 -9.38 17.31 -8.60
CA GLN A 116 -9.67 16.05 -9.28
C GLN A 116 -8.65 14.98 -8.87
N PRO A 117 -9.05 13.70 -8.81
CA PRO A 117 -8.10 12.61 -8.63
C PRO A 117 -7.02 12.64 -9.72
N CYS A 118 -5.76 12.54 -9.33
CA CYS A 118 -4.63 12.44 -10.25
C CYS A 118 -4.54 11.05 -10.90
N TYR A 119 -5.04 10.02 -10.19
CA TYR A 119 -5.19 8.67 -10.72
C TYR A 119 -6.52 8.07 -10.28
N VAL A 120 -7.08 7.23 -11.16
CA VAL A 120 -8.33 6.52 -10.90
C VAL A 120 -8.19 5.06 -11.33
N THR A 121 -8.46 4.14 -10.41
CA THR A 121 -8.63 2.72 -10.72
C THR A 121 -10.12 2.41 -10.87
N GLN A 122 -10.53 1.71 -11.92
CA GLN A 122 -11.93 1.34 -12.15
C GLN A 122 -12.05 -0.14 -12.49
N ALA A 123 -12.96 -0.86 -11.82
CA ALA A 123 -13.25 -2.25 -12.12
C ALA A 123 -13.90 -2.38 -13.51
N ARG A 124 -13.41 -3.32 -14.32
CA ARG A 124 -13.95 -3.67 -15.64
C ARG A 124 -15.04 -4.75 -15.55
N ASP A 125 -14.89 -5.67 -14.61
CA ASP A 125 -15.79 -6.82 -14.47
C ASP A 125 -16.68 -6.73 -13.22
N THR A 126 -17.73 -7.54 -13.21
CA THR A 126 -18.67 -7.65 -12.08
C THR A 126 -18.02 -8.29 -10.85
N LEU A 127 -17.03 -9.15 -11.07
CA LEU A 127 -16.27 -9.85 -10.04
C LEU A 127 -15.17 -8.99 -9.40
N ARG A 128 -14.85 -7.82 -9.99
CA ARG A 128 -13.90 -6.82 -9.47
C ARG A 128 -12.50 -7.40 -9.28
N HIS A 129 -12.05 -8.17 -10.28
CA HIS A 129 -10.68 -8.68 -10.40
C HIS A 129 -9.91 -7.94 -11.49
N HIS A 130 -10.58 -7.52 -12.56
CA HIS A 130 -9.96 -6.77 -13.63
C HIS A 130 -10.19 -5.28 -13.42
N TYR A 131 -9.13 -4.50 -13.46
CA TYR A 131 -9.13 -3.07 -13.23
C TYR A 131 -8.42 -2.35 -14.37
N ARG A 132 -8.91 -1.17 -14.75
CA ARG A 132 -8.13 -0.18 -15.49
C ARG A 132 -7.59 0.85 -14.51
N PHE A 133 -6.32 1.21 -14.64
CA PHE A 133 -5.71 2.29 -13.91
C PHE A 133 -5.41 3.45 -14.87
N CYS A 134 -6.03 4.58 -14.61
CA CYS A 134 -6.06 5.74 -15.50
C CYS A 134 -5.42 6.96 -14.84
N ASN A 135 -4.89 7.87 -15.67
CA ASN A 135 -4.46 9.21 -15.24
C ASN A 135 -5.66 10.17 -15.05
N ALA A 136 -5.38 11.41 -14.66
CA ALA A 136 -6.38 12.47 -14.51
C ALA A 136 -7.17 12.78 -15.79
N SER A 137 -6.56 12.59 -16.97
CA SER A 137 -7.21 12.80 -18.28
C SER A 137 -8.12 11.64 -18.69
N GLY A 138 -8.09 10.53 -17.96
CA GLY A 138 -8.85 9.32 -18.26
C GLY A 138 -8.12 8.34 -19.19
N ASP A 139 -6.88 8.63 -19.58
CA ASP A 139 -6.08 7.71 -20.38
C ASP A 139 -5.70 6.49 -19.55
N GLU A 140 -5.89 5.30 -20.11
CA GLU A 140 -5.51 4.05 -19.47
C GLU A 140 -4.00 3.87 -19.51
N LEU A 141 -3.39 3.77 -18.32
CA LEU A 141 -1.95 3.57 -18.16
C LEU A 141 -1.58 2.10 -18.09
N VAL A 142 -2.44 1.29 -17.47
CA VAL A 142 -2.22 -0.14 -17.21
C VAL A 142 -3.53 -0.83 -16.88
N GLU A 143 -3.65 -2.07 -17.34
CA GLU A 143 -4.66 -3.01 -16.92
C GLU A 143 -4.12 -3.89 -15.79
N TRP A 144 -4.87 -3.99 -14.72
CA TRP A 144 -4.53 -4.71 -13.50
C TRP A 144 -5.48 -5.90 -13.32
N ASP A 145 -4.96 -7.11 -13.46
CA ASP A 145 -5.64 -8.35 -13.10
C ASP A 145 -5.24 -8.78 -11.68
N HIS A 146 -6.19 -8.66 -10.77
CA HIS A 146 -6.05 -8.95 -9.35
C HIS A 146 -6.47 -10.39 -9.04
N GLY A 147 -5.57 -11.14 -8.41
CA GLY A 147 -5.85 -12.51 -8.01
C GLY A 147 -7.04 -12.67 -7.05
N TRP A 148 -7.85 -13.71 -7.27
CA TRP A 148 -8.99 -14.09 -6.41
C TRP A 148 -8.59 -14.40 -4.96
N HIS A 149 -7.32 -14.73 -4.71
CA HIS A 149 -6.77 -14.97 -3.38
C HIS A 149 -5.61 -14.01 -3.07
N SER A 150 -5.45 -13.65 -1.79
CA SER A 150 -4.38 -12.74 -1.35
C SER A 150 -2.96 -13.28 -1.58
N LEU A 151 -2.84 -14.59 -1.83
CA LEU A 151 -1.60 -15.31 -2.13
C LEU A 151 -1.39 -15.55 -3.63
N ARG A 152 -2.29 -15.07 -4.49
CA ARG A 152 -2.13 -15.17 -5.93
C ARG A 152 -1.34 -13.97 -6.46
N ASP A 153 -0.55 -14.25 -7.48
CA ASP A 153 0.16 -13.24 -8.23
C ASP A 153 -0.80 -12.22 -8.86
N VAL A 154 -0.31 -10.99 -9.00
CA VAL A 154 -1.02 -9.90 -9.65
C VAL A 154 -0.34 -9.59 -10.97
N HIS A 155 -1.12 -9.50 -12.04
CA HIS A 155 -0.63 -9.26 -13.39
C HIS A 155 -0.93 -7.83 -13.83
N LEU A 156 0.09 -7.16 -14.36
CA LEU A 156 0.01 -5.81 -14.88
C LEU A 156 0.27 -5.80 -16.38
N MET A 157 -0.68 -5.29 -17.16
CA MET A 157 -0.59 -5.21 -18.61
C MET A 157 -0.57 -3.76 -19.07
N PHE A 158 0.57 -3.34 -19.62
CA PHE A 158 0.76 -1.98 -20.13
C PHE A 158 0.39 -1.92 -21.62
N PRO A 159 -0.19 -0.80 -22.09
CA PRO A 159 -0.35 -0.55 -23.52
C PRO A 159 0.99 -0.64 -24.27
N LYS A 160 0.95 -1.04 -25.54
CA LYS A 160 2.17 -1.26 -26.37
C LYS A 160 3.09 -0.04 -26.41
N ASP A 161 2.52 1.16 -26.41
CA ASP A 161 3.24 2.43 -26.49
C ASP A 161 3.33 3.13 -25.12
N SER A 162 3.20 2.35 -24.04
CA SER A 162 3.28 2.88 -22.68
C SER A 162 4.68 3.43 -22.39
N LYS A 163 4.72 4.60 -21.76
CA LYS A 163 5.96 5.22 -21.27
C LYS A 163 6.43 4.62 -19.94
N HIS A 164 5.59 3.79 -19.30
CA HIS A 164 5.80 3.31 -17.93
C HIS A 164 6.47 1.93 -17.89
N SER A 165 6.13 1.04 -18.82
CA SER A 165 6.78 -0.27 -18.94
C SER A 165 6.80 -0.74 -20.39
N SER A 166 7.93 -1.31 -20.82
CA SER A 166 8.07 -1.94 -22.13
C SER A 166 7.58 -3.39 -22.16
N HIS A 167 7.24 -3.96 -21.00
CA HIS A 167 6.85 -5.36 -20.88
C HIS A 167 5.34 -5.48 -20.62
N GLN A 168 4.72 -6.40 -21.36
CA GLN A 168 3.27 -6.60 -21.30
C GLN A 168 2.81 -7.29 -20.01
N VAL A 169 3.69 -7.90 -19.23
CA VAL A 169 3.29 -8.59 -17.99
C VAL A 169 4.35 -8.39 -16.91
N ASP A 170 4.11 -7.42 -16.02
CA ASP A 170 4.85 -7.31 -14.76
C ASP A 170 4.07 -8.04 -13.66
N VAL A 171 4.74 -8.96 -12.95
CA VAL A 171 4.11 -9.79 -11.91
C VAL A 171 4.52 -9.32 -10.53
N ILE A 172 3.56 -8.94 -9.70
CA ILE A 172 3.78 -8.75 -8.27
C ILE A 172 3.59 -10.10 -7.59
N LYS A 173 4.71 -10.69 -7.16
CA LYS A 173 4.69 -12.03 -6.58
C LYS A 173 4.19 -11.97 -5.14
N ALA A 174 3.20 -12.81 -4.85
CA ALA A 174 2.82 -13.06 -3.48
C ALA A 174 3.88 -13.97 -2.83
N ASN A 175 4.49 -13.52 -1.73
CA ASN A 175 5.42 -14.37 -1.00
C ASN A 175 4.69 -15.54 -0.32
N LYS A 176 5.38 -16.69 -0.23
CA LYS A 176 4.86 -17.92 0.36
C LYS A 176 4.67 -17.80 1.88
N VAL A 177 3.45 -18.15 2.31
CA VAL A 177 2.91 -18.55 3.62
C VAL A 177 3.20 -17.65 4.85
N PHE A 178 4.39 -17.10 5.03
CA PHE A 178 4.77 -16.42 6.29
C PHE A 178 5.24 -14.97 6.15
N THR A 179 5.75 -14.54 5.00
CA THR A 179 6.17 -13.15 4.82
C THR A 179 5.08 -12.30 4.17
N ARG A 180 4.97 -11.04 4.63
CA ARG A 180 4.07 -10.04 4.02
C ARG A 180 4.77 -9.22 2.95
N ASP A 181 6.06 -9.40 2.82
CA ASP A 181 6.85 -8.66 1.87
C ASP A 181 6.41 -9.04 0.45
N ARG A 182 6.54 -8.08 -0.45
CA ARG A 182 6.21 -8.23 -1.85
C ARG A 182 7.42 -7.85 -2.67
N VAL A 183 7.62 -8.55 -3.77
CA VAL A 183 8.69 -8.25 -4.73
C VAL A 183 8.05 -8.18 -6.10
N PHE A 184 8.45 -7.17 -6.85
CA PHE A 184 8.06 -7.01 -8.24
C PHE A 184 9.24 -6.45 -9.03
N THR A 185 9.16 -6.57 -10.34
CA THR A 185 10.18 -6.08 -11.26
C THR A 185 9.48 -5.28 -12.34
N VAL A 186 10.02 -4.11 -12.67
CA VAL A 186 9.52 -3.22 -13.72
C VAL A 186 10.72 -2.73 -14.51
N ASN A 187 10.70 -2.94 -15.83
CA ASN A 187 11.82 -2.59 -16.72
C ASN A 187 13.19 -3.10 -16.22
N GLY A 188 13.22 -4.35 -15.72
CA GLY A 188 14.43 -4.96 -15.17
C GLY A 188 14.90 -4.43 -13.81
N THR A 189 14.23 -3.42 -13.25
CA THR A 189 14.51 -2.91 -11.90
C THR A 189 13.65 -3.65 -10.88
N MET A 190 14.30 -4.21 -9.86
CA MET A 190 13.60 -4.92 -8.79
C MET A 190 13.21 -3.95 -7.68
N PHE A 191 11.99 -4.13 -7.19
CA PHE A 191 11.44 -3.39 -6.06
C PHE A 191 10.94 -4.36 -5.00
N SER A 192 11.03 -3.95 -3.75
CA SER A 192 10.43 -4.68 -2.65
C SER A 192 9.57 -3.78 -1.80
N VAL A 193 8.50 -4.35 -1.25
CA VAL A 193 7.70 -3.70 -0.22
C VAL A 193 7.76 -4.51 1.04
N GLU A 194 8.10 -3.86 2.14
CA GLU A 194 8.18 -4.46 3.46
C GLU A 194 7.18 -3.78 4.37
N MET A 195 6.46 -4.57 5.16
CA MET A 195 5.55 -4.02 6.16
C MET A 195 6.36 -3.51 7.35
N ASP A 196 6.11 -2.28 7.78
CA ASP A 196 6.88 -1.68 8.89
C ASP A 196 6.56 -2.34 10.25
N HIS A 197 5.42 -3.05 10.33
CA HIS A 197 4.97 -3.73 11.54
C HIS A 197 4.47 -5.14 11.28
N THR A 198 4.92 -6.09 12.12
CA THR A 198 4.52 -7.51 12.08
C THR A 198 3.04 -7.74 12.40
N TRP A 199 2.38 -6.81 13.08
CA TRP A 199 0.98 -6.97 13.52
C TRP A 199 0.01 -6.01 12.83
N ARG A 200 0.52 -4.90 12.28
CA ARG A 200 -0.31 -3.85 11.68
C ARG A 200 0.03 -3.71 10.20
N ASN A 201 -0.93 -4.03 9.34
CA ASN A 201 -0.77 -3.98 7.87
C ASN A 201 -1.13 -2.59 7.29
N ASN A 202 -0.96 -1.54 8.09
CA ASN A 202 -1.37 -0.18 7.74
C ASN A 202 -0.19 0.73 7.36
N GLN A 203 1.04 0.23 7.46
CA GLN A 203 2.26 0.97 7.11
C GLN A 203 3.21 0.03 6.37
N PHE A 204 3.84 0.55 5.32
CA PHE A 204 4.86 -0.18 4.58
C PHE A 204 5.86 0.78 3.95
N THR A 205 7.05 0.25 3.69
CA THR A 205 8.13 0.95 2.98
C THR A 205 8.37 0.27 1.63
N LEU A 206 8.39 1.08 0.57
CA LEU A 206 8.76 0.68 -0.78
C LEU A 206 10.26 0.96 -1.00
N TYR A 207 10.97 -0.08 -1.41
CA TYR A 207 12.40 -0.06 -1.69
C TYR A 207 12.67 -0.34 -3.16
N LYS A 208 13.66 0.35 -3.71
CA LYS A 208 14.32 0.01 -4.96
C LYS A 208 15.58 -0.79 -4.66
N ILE A 209 15.78 -1.90 -5.34
CA ILE A 209 16.97 -2.75 -5.16
C ILE A 209 18.04 -2.32 -6.16
N VAL A 210 19.22 -1.94 -5.65
CA VAL A 210 20.37 -1.54 -6.46
C VAL A 210 21.59 -2.34 -6.00
N GLY A 211 22.01 -3.33 -6.79
CA GLY A 211 23.06 -4.26 -6.39
C GLY A 211 22.68 -5.01 -5.12
N ASN A 212 23.51 -4.88 -4.07
CA ASN A 212 23.28 -5.51 -2.76
C ASN A 212 22.62 -4.58 -1.72
N GLN A 213 21.98 -3.49 -2.18
CA GLN A 213 21.41 -2.46 -1.31
C GLN A 213 19.93 -2.20 -1.61
N LYS A 214 19.21 -1.79 -0.57
CA LYS A 214 17.84 -1.26 -0.63
C LYS A 214 17.86 0.25 -0.48
N VAL A 215 17.29 0.96 -1.44
CA VAL A 215 17.08 2.43 -1.36
C VAL A 215 15.60 2.68 -1.08
N VAL A 216 15.30 3.47 -0.05
CA VAL A 216 13.90 3.82 0.27
C VAL A 216 13.39 4.80 -0.79
N VAL A 217 12.33 4.42 -1.51
CA VAL A 217 11.74 5.27 -2.56
C VAL A 217 10.31 5.69 -2.24
N GLY A 218 9.65 5.04 -1.29
CA GLY A 218 8.34 5.48 -0.82
C GLY A 218 7.96 4.91 0.53
N ARG A 219 7.06 5.59 1.23
CA ARG A 219 6.48 5.16 2.51
C ARG A 219 4.98 5.42 2.51
N TYR A 220 4.22 4.39 2.85
CA TYR A 220 2.78 4.49 3.03
C TYR A 220 2.41 4.39 4.50
N GLY A 221 1.45 5.19 4.93
CA GLY A 221 0.87 5.07 6.25
C GLY A 221 -0.61 5.43 6.29
N MET A 222 -1.41 4.51 6.81
CA MET A 222 -2.85 4.67 7.04
C MET A 222 -3.14 4.83 8.54
N LYS A 223 -4.10 5.70 8.88
CA LYS A 223 -4.60 5.78 10.26
C LYS A 223 -5.31 4.48 10.62
N PHE A 224 -4.90 3.87 11.74
CA PHE A 224 -5.56 2.71 12.33
C PHE A 224 -6.12 3.13 13.69
N GLY A 225 -7.44 3.00 13.88
CA GLY A 225 -8.13 3.33 15.13
C GLY A 225 -9.40 4.16 14.90
N GLY A 226 -10.53 3.65 15.41
CA GLY A 226 -11.88 4.22 15.31
C GLY A 226 -12.79 3.48 14.32
N ALA A 227 -14.11 3.61 14.48
CA ALA A 227 -15.12 3.00 13.61
C ALA A 227 -15.10 3.53 12.15
N TRP A 228 -14.25 4.54 11.88
CA TRP A 228 -14.22 5.27 10.61
C TRP A 228 -12.84 5.12 9.97
N PHE A 229 -12.73 4.27 8.96
CA PHE A 229 -11.53 4.18 8.14
C PHE A 229 -11.47 5.37 7.17
N VAL A 230 -10.38 6.14 7.20
CA VAL A 230 -10.34 7.45 6.51
C VAL A 230 -9.46 7.47 5.26
N GLY A 231 -8.50 6.54 5.13
CA GLY A 231 -7.49 6.55 4.06
C GLY A 231 -6.07 6.70 4.60
N GLY A 232 -5.10 6.78 3.70
CA GLY A 232 -3.68 6.84 4.04
C GLY A 232 -2.87 7.78 3.16
N THR A 233 -1.70 8.14 3.67
CA THR A 233 -0.73 9.01 3.01
C THR A 233 0.38 8.18 2.39
N PHE A 234 0.73 8.46 1.14
CA PHE A 234 1.87 7.86 0.45
C PHE A 234 2.88 8.95 0.08
N ALA A 235 4.03 8.96 0.75
CA ALA A 235 5.14 9.85 0.42
C ALA A 235 6.10 9.12 -0.53
N LEU A 236 6.43 9.74 -1.66
CA LEU A 236 7.15 9.12 -2.77
C LEU A 236 8.30 10.02 -3.25
N ASP A 237 9.45 9.41 -3.52
CA ASP A 237 10.53 9.99 -4.31
C ASP A 237 10.40 9.55 -5.77
N SER A 238 9.70 10.36 -6.57
CA SER A 238 9.45 10.09 -7.99
C SER A 238 10.69 10.25 -8.87
N THR A 239 11.83 10.70 -8.31
CA THR A 239 13.10 10.69 -9.05
C THR A 239 13.70 9.28 -9.13
N GLN A 240 13.33 8.40 -8.21
CA GLN A 240 13.88 7.05 -8.09
C GLN A 240 13.01 5.97 -8.73
N VAL A 241 11.70 6.20 -8.81
CA VAL A 241 10.69 5.27 -9.31
C VAL A 241 9.61 6.02 -10.07
N ASP A 242 9.10 5.40 -11.14
CA ASP A 242 8.00 5.95 -11.90
C ASP A 242 6.72 6.04 -11.05
N GLU A 243 6.07 7.21 -11.08
CA GLU A 243 5.00 7.57 -10.15
C GLU A 243 3.76 6.67 -10.28
N PRO A 244 3.20 6.43 -11.50
CA PRO A 244 2.07 5.53 -11.67
C PRO A 244 2.36 4.11 -11.20
N ILE A 245 3.59 3.62 -11.43
CA ILE A 245 4.04 2.29 -10.98
C ILE A 245 4.03 2.20 -9.47
N ALA A 246 4.61 3.19 -8.78
CA ALA A 246 4.67 3.19 -7.32
C ALA A 246 3.27 3.30 -6.68
N ILE A 247 2.40 4.14 -7.24
CA ILE A 247 1.02 4.28 -6.77
C ILE A 247 0.25 2.98 -6.99
N LEU A 248 0.36 2.37 -8.17
CA LEU A 248 -0.31 1.11 -8.46
C LEU A 248 0.16 -0.01 -7.51
N ALA A 249 1.47 -0.13 -7.28
CA ALA A 249 2.02 -1.07 -6.30
C ALA A 249 1.44 -0.82 -4.90
N CYS A 250 1.33 0.44 -4.49
CA CYS A 250 0.68 0.83 -3.23
C CYS A 250 -0.78 0.34 -3.15
N LEU A 251 -1.59 0.60 -4.19
CA LEU A 251 -3.00 0.18 -4.24
C LEU A 251 -3.15 -1.35 -4.20
N ILE A 252 -2.32 -2.08 -4.95
CA ILE A 252 -2.31 -3.54 -4.98
C ILE A 252 -2.07 -4.10 -3.58
N ILE A 253 -1.07 -3.55 -2.88
CA ILE A 253 -0.69 -4.01 -1.55
C ILE A 253 -1.78 -3.74 -0.53
N ILE A 254 -2.41 -2.56 -0.59
CA ILE A 254 -3.56 -2.24 0.27
C ILE A 254 -4.72 -3.21 0.01
N LYS A 255 -5.03 -3.50 -1.26
CA LYS A 255 -6.11 -4.43 -1.63
C LYS A 255 -5.80 -5.86 -1.20
N GLN A 256 -4.58 -6.36 -1.45
CA GLN A 256 -4.14 -7.69 -0.99
C GLN A 256 -4.19 -7.81 0.54
N ASN A 257 -3.78 -6.77 1.27
CA ASN A 257 -3.86 -6.75 2.73
C ASN A 257 -5.31 -6.83 3.23
N LYS A 258 -6.24 -6.09 2.60
CA LYS A 258 -7.68 -6.17 2.90
C LYS A 258 -8.24 -7.55 2.59
N GLN A 259 -7.86 -8.15 1.46
CA GLN A 259 -8.27 -9.49 1.07
C GLN A 259 -7.78 -10.55 2.06
N ARG A 260 -6.52 -10.48 2.46
CA ARG A 260 -5.95 -11.40 3.46
C ARG A 260 -6.64 -11.27 4.82
N ALA A 261 -7.03 -10.07 5.21
CA ALA A 261 -7.81 -9.86 6.42
C ALA A 261 -9.20 -10.52 6.31
N ALA A 262 -9.89 -10.35 5.18
CA ALA A 262 -11.19 -10.96 4.91
C ALA A 262 -11.13 -12.50 4.85
N GLU A 263 -10.10 -13.07 4.21
CA GLU A 263 -9.87 -14.52 4.16
C GLU A 263 -9.65 -15.12 5.55
N ARG A 264 -8.95 -14.39 6.44
CA ARG A 264 -8.73 -14.81 7.83
C ARG A 264 -9.99 -14.71 8.68
N SER A 265 -10.80 -13.68 8.51
CA SER A 265 -12.06 -13.52 9.25
C SER A 265 -13.16 -14.49 8.77
N GLY A 266 -13.16 -14.85 7.48
CA GLY A 266 -14.17 -15.72 6.87
C GLY A 266 -13.97 -17.22 7.12
N GLY A 267 -12.77 -17.65 7.53
CA GLY A 267 -12.48 -19.06 7.87
C GLY A 267 -13.02 -19.52 9.23
N GLY A 268 -13.54 -18.59 10.04
CA GLY A 268 -14.12 -18.85 11.37
C GLY A 268 -15.64 -18.95 11.38
N GLY A 269 -16.26 -19.34 10.26
CA GLY A 269 -17.66 -19.77 10.21
C GLY A 269 -17.85 -21.10 10.94
N GLY A 270 -17.58 -21.12 12.25
CA GLY A 270 -18.07 -22.15 13.15
C GLY A 270 -19.59 -22.13 13.07
N GLY A 271 -20.15 -23.22 12.58
CA GLY A 271 -21.58 -23.45 12.55
C GLY A 271 -22.15 -23.31 13.96
N GLY A 272 -22.79 -22.17 14.23
CA GLY A 272 -23.79 -22.04 15.28
C GLY A 272 -25.12 -22.61 14.79
N GLY A 273 -25.15 -23.91 14.54
CA GLY A 273 -26.41 -24.64 14.47
C GLY A 273 -26.97 -24.80 15.88
N GLY A 274 -27.96 -23.98 16.23
CA GLY A 274 -28.99 -24.31 17.21
C GLY A 274 -30.32 -23.98 16.51
N GLY A 275 -31.30 -24.88 16.33
CA GLY A 275 -31.71 -25.96 17.23
C GLY A 275 -32.26 -25.29 18.50
N ALA A 276 -33.56 -25.12 18.74
CA ALA A 276 -34.77 -25.72 18.17
C ALA A 276 -35.90 -24.68 18.11
#